data_AF-A0A414ETZ6-F1
#
_entry.id   AF-A0A414ETZ6-F1
#
_cell.length_a   1.000
_cell.length_b   1.000
_cell.length_c   1.000
_cell.angle_alpha   90.00
_cell.angle_beta   90.00
_cell.angle_gamma   90.00
#
_symmetry.space_group_name_H-M   'P 1'
#
loop_
_entity.id
_entity.type
_entity.pdbx_description
1 polymer ?
#
loop_
_entity_poly.entity_id
_entity_poly.type
_entity_poly.pdbx_seq_one_letter_code
_entity_poly.pdbx_strand_id
1 'polypeptide(L)'
;MAQITHYMVHDPVGNTESYLTEFDAEFIARAAAANIVFIAVYDDGTREVVDSKDVVKPKSADEPFTLVTPVYVDDRTDATVACFDALAAIVNPSVAVSTEDGGTEMQTDPVQAFMAALEKLRALKSGGDA
;
A
#
# COMPACT_ATOMS: atom_id res chain seq x y z
N MET A 1 5.40 -28.16 0.62
CA MET A 1 6.55 -27.60 -0.10
C MET A 1 6.17 -26.18 -0.44
N ALA A 2 7.01 -25.23 -0.08
CA ALA A 2 6.81 -23.83 -0.42
C ALA A 2 6.74 -23.69 -1.95
N GLN A 3 5.80 -22.92 -2.45
CA GLN A 3 5.62 -22.72 -3.89
C GLN A 3 6.25 -21.40 -4.33
N ILE A 4 6.92 -21.40 -5.48
CA ILE A 4 7.41 -20.17 -6.08
C ILE A 4 6.19 -19.35 -6.50
N THR A 5 6.07 -18.13 -5.98
CA THR A 5 5.00 -17.20 -6.30
C THR A 5 5.39 -16.28 -7.47
N HIS A 6 6.65 -15.85 -7.50
CA HIS A 6 7.21 -14.99 -8.55
C HIS A 6 8.74 -15.09 -8.58
N TYR A 7 9.33 -14.55 -9.64
CA TYR A 7 10.77 -14.37 -9.74
C TYR A 7 11.11 -12.88 -9.74
N MET A 8 12.23 -12.55 -9.13
CA MET A 8 12.89 -11.25 -9.25
C MET A 8 14.16 -11.40 -10.10
N VAL A 9 14.54 -10.32 -10.76
CA VAL A 9 15.83 -10.16 -11.41
C VAL A 9 16.62 -9.10 -10.67
N HIS A 10 17.90 -9.38 -10.44
CA HIS A 10 18.85 -8.45 -9.83
C HIS A 10 19.94 -8.12 -10.84
N ASP A 11 20.13 -6.82 -11.10
CA ASP A 11 21.29 -6.29 -11.83
C ASP A 11 22.39 -5.91 -10.82
N PRO A 12 23.51 -6.66 -10.78
CA PRO A 12 24.61 -6.35 -9.87
C PRO A 12 25.33 -5.03 -10.17
N VAL A 13 25.24 -4.52 -11.41
CA VAL A 13 25.91 -3.28 -11.81
C VAL A 13 25.12 -2.07 -11.32
N GLY A 14 23.82 -2.04 -11.59
CA GLY A 14 22.91 -0.99 -11.14
C GLY A 14 22.43 -1.15 -9.69
N ASN A 15 22.76 -2.26 -9.02
CA ASN A 15 22.23 -2.65 -7.71
C ASN A 15 20.70 -2.47 -7.61
N THR A 16 20.00 -2.95 -8.64
CA THR A 16 18.55 -2.79 -8.77
C THR A 16 17.90 -4.15 -8.87
N GLU A 17 16.76 -4.31 -8.20
CA GLU A 17 15.91 -5.50 -8.30
C GLU A 17 14.57 -5.13 -8.96
N SER A 18 14.01 -6.06 -9.73
CA SER A 18 12.70 -5.89 -10.37
C SER A 18 12.01 -7.23 -10.56
N TYR A 19 10.70 -7.22 -10.74
CA TYR A 19 9.93 -8.42 -11.03
C TYR A 19 10.22 -8.94 -12.45
N LEU A 20 10.38 -10.25 -12.60
CA LEU A 20 10.39 -10.89 -13.91
C LEU A 20 8.95 -11.06 -14.40
N THR A 21 8.60 -10.37 -15.48
CA THR A 21 7.25 -10.37 -16.05
C THR A 21 7.13 -11.20 -17.33
N GLU A 22 8.26 -11.48 -17.99
CA GLU A 22 8.32 -12.23 -19.26
C GLU A 22 9.13 -13.51 -19.10
N PHE A 23 8.54 -14.64 -19.48
CA PHE A 23 9.10 -15.99 -19.31
C PHE A 23 9.55 -16.61 -20.64
N ASP A 24 10.04 -15.77 -21.55
CA ASP A 24 10.65 -16.21 -22.79
C ASP A 24 12.07 -16.72 -22.54
N ALA A 25 12.37 -17.95 -22.99
CA ALA A 25 13.64 -18.61 -22.72
C ALA A 25 14.84 -17.90 -23.38
N GLU A 26 14.64 -17.25 -24.53
CA GLU A 26 15.71 -16.52 -25.22
C GLU A 26 16.07 -15.24 -24.46
N PHE A 27 15.07 -14.51 -23.97
CA PHE A 27 15.30 -13.31 -23.15
C PHE A 27 15.93 -13.65 -21.80
N ILE A 28 15.48 -14.71 -21.14
CA ILE A 28 16.07 -15.18 -19.88
C ILE A 28 17.55 -15.57 -20.09
N ALA A 29 17.86 -16.31 -21.15
CA ALA A 29 19.24 -16.69 -21.47
C ALA A 29 20.12 -15.46 -21.77
N ARG A 30 19.58 -14.48 -22.49
CA ARG A 30 20.29 -13.23 -22.80
C ARG A 30 20.58 -12.41 -21.55
N ALA A 31 19.61 -12.31 -20.63
CA ALA A 31 19.78 -11.63 -19.35
C ALA A 31 20.82 -12.35 -18.47
N ALA A 32 20.79 -13.69 -18.41
CA ALA A 32 21.82 -14.47 -17.72
C ALA A 32 23.23 -14.23 -18.29
N ALA A 33 23.35 -14.17 -19.63
CA ALA A 33 24.61 -13.85 -20.29
C ALA A 33 25.10 -12.41 -20.01
N ALA A 34 24.18 -11.51 -19.64
CA ALA A 34 24.49 -10.16 -19.16
C ALA A 34 24.75 -10.09 -17.65
N ASN A 35 24.89 -11.23 -16.96
CA ASN A 35 25.08 -11.37 -15.51
C ASN A 35 23.90 -10.89 -14.65
N ILE A 36 22.68 -10.89 -15.21
CA ILE A 36 21.48 -10.71 -14.41
C ILE A 36 21.26 -11.97 -13.55
N VAL A 37 21.02 -11.76 -12.26
CA VAL A 37 20.78 -12.82 -11.28
C VAL A 37 19.28 -13.04 -11.14
N PHE A 38 18.84 -14.30 -11.16
CA PHE A 38 17.44 -14.68 -10.99
C PHE A 38 17.20 -15.16 -9.57
N ILE A 39 16.13 -14.67 -8.94
CA ILE A 39 15.78 -14.98 -7.56
C ILE A 39 14.35 -15.52 -7.55
N ALA A 40 14.16 -16.76 -7.14
CA ALA A 40 12.85 -17.31 -6.84
C ALA A 40 12.35 -16.78 -5.49
N VAL A 41 11.09 -16.36 -5.43
CA VAL A 41 10.42 -15.92 -4.20
C VAL A 41 9.28 -16.89 -3.89
N TYR A 42 9.31 -17.45 -2.70
CA TYR A 42 8.36 -18.46 -2.24
C TYR A 42 7.18 -17.85 -1.47
N ASP A 43 6.09 -18.61 -1.34
CA ASP A 43 4.87 -18.25 -0.61
C ASP A 43 5.10 -18.04 0.90
N ASP A 44 6.13 -18.65 1.47
CA ASP A 44 6.57 -18.44 2.86
C ASP A 44 7.51 -17.24 3.05
N GLY A 45 7.78 -16.48 1.98
CA GLY A 45 8.67 -15.32 1.99
C GLY A 45 10.15 -15.65 1.81
N THR A 46 10.52 -16.92 1.69
CA THR A 46 11.91 -17.33 1.39
C THR A 46 12.33 -16.83 0.00
N ARG A 47 13.61 -16.54 -0.16
CA ARG A 47 14.22 -16.12 -1.43
C ARG A 47 15.44 -16.97 -1.73
N GLU A 48 15.58 -17.41 -2.98
CA GLU A 48 16.68 -18.26 -3.42
C GLU A 48 17.19 -17.82 -4.79
N VAL A 49 18.52 -17.74 -4.94
CA VAL A 49 19.12 -17.53 -6.26
C VAL A 49 19.05 -18.82 -7.07
N VAL A 50 18.50 -18.75 -8.27
CA VAL A 50 18.29 -19.92 -9.14
C VAL A 50 19.04 -19.80 -10.46
N ASP A 51 19.32 -20.93 -11.11
CA ASP A 51 19.83 -20.93 -12.49
C ASP A 51 18.74 -20.45 -13.45
N SER A 52 19.14 -19.74 -14.50
CA SER A 52 18.21 -19.20 -15.49
C SER A 52 17.42 -20.29 -16.22
N LYS A 53 17.94 -21.52 -16.28
CA LYS A 53 17.25 -22.69 -16.86
C LYS A 53 16.09 -23.21 -16.01
N ASP A 54 16.11 -22.92 -14.72
CA ASP A 54 15.08 -23.34 -13.77
C ASP A 54 13.96 -22.28 -13.64
N VAL A 55 14.12 -21.14 -14.30
CA VAL A 55 13.11 -20.08 -14.34
C VAL A 55 11.99 -20.47 -15.29
N VAL A 56 10.88 -20.90 -14.71
CA VAL A 56 9.66 -21.24 -15.42
C VAL A 56 8.51 -20.41 -14.89
N LYS A 57 7.54 -20.06 -15.74
CA LYS A 57 6.37 -19.30 -15.28
C LYS A 57 5.72 -20.03 -14.10
N PRO A 58 5.64 -19.41 -12.91
CA PRO A 58 4.95 -20.02 -11.78
C PRO A 58 3.55 -20.42 -12.19
N LYS A 59 3.11 -21.60 -11.74
CA LYS A 59 1.70 -21.96 -11.88
C LYS A 59 0.94 -20.98 -11.02
N SER A 60 0.20 -20.08 -11.64
CA SER A 60 -0.87 -19.39 -10.94
C SER A 60 -1.76 -20.49 -10.39
N ALA A 61 -1.82 -20.62 -9.07
CA ALA A 61 -3.03 -21.21 -8.51
C ALA A 61 -4.17 -20.39 -9.10
N ASP A 62 -5.21 -21.01 -9.64
CA ASP A 62 -6.43 -20.34 -10.11
C ASP A 62 -7.20 -19.71 -8.93
N GLU A 63 -6.47 -19.18 -7.95
CA GLU A 63 -6.99 -18.47 -6.82
C GLU A 63 -7.45 -17.09 -7.31
N PRO A 64 -8.68 -16.71 -6.99
CA PRO A 64 -9.17 -15.39 -7.32
C PRO A 64 -8.25 -14.34 -6.68
N PHE A 65 -7.77 -13.40 -7.48
CA PHE A 65 -7.01 -12.25 -6.98
C PHE A 65 -7.86 -11.53 -5.92
N THR A 66 -7.35 -11.48 -4.69
CA THR A 66 -7.92 -10.59 -3.68
C THR A 66 -7.28 -9.22 -3.86
N LEU A 67 -8.01 -8.29 -4.48
CA LEU A 67 -7.63 -6.89 -4.49
C LEU A 67 -7.72 -6.37 -3.06
N VAL A 68 -6.59 -6.25 -2.39
CA VAL A 68 -6.51 -5.58 -1.10
C VAL A 68 -6.61 -4.08 -1.37
N THR A 69 -7.81 -3.53 -1.27
CA THR A 69 -7.99 -2.09 -1.25
C THR A 69 -7.45 -1.56 0.08
N PRO A 70 -6.67 -0.48 0.10
CA PRO A 70 -6.12 0.06 1.33
C PRO A 70 -7.22 0.85 2.06
N VAL A 71 -8.31 0.20 2.47
CA VAL A 71 -9.45 0.83 3.17
C VAL A 71 -8.96 1.58 4.42
N TYR A 72 -7.90 1.07 5.06
CA TYR A 72 -7.24 1.73 6.19
C TYR A 72 -6.63 3.11 5.83
N VAL A 73 -6.24 3.34 4.58
CA VAL A 73 -5.73 4.63 4.09
C VAL A 73 -6.87 5.63 3.93
N ASP A 74 -8.01 5.18 3.42
CA ASP A 74 -9.21 6.01 3.29
C ASP A 74 -9.68 6.47 4.68
N ASP A 75 -9.79 5.54 5.64
CA ASP A 75 -10.17 5.84 7.03
C ASP A 75 -9.21 6.84 7.70
N ARG A 76 -7.90 6.68 7.48
CA ARG A 76 -6.88 7.60 8.01
C ARG A 76 -6.95 8.98 7.36
N THR A 77 -7.25 9.02 6.06
CA THR A 77 -7.38 10.26 5.30
C THR A 77 -8.59 11.04 5.79
N ASP A 78 -9.74 10.39 5.91
CA ASP A 78 -10.98 11.00 6.41
C ASP A 78 -10.83 11.52 7.84
N ALA A 79 -10.21 10.73 8.73
CA ALA A 79 -9.96 11.16 10.11
C ALA A 79 -8.99 12.34 10.20
N THR A 80 -8.03 12.43 9.28
CA THR A 80 -7.08 13.55 9.19
C THR A 80 -7.77 14.82 8.70
N VAL A 81 -8.59 14.72 7.66
CA VAL A 81 -9.39 15.84 7.14
C VAL A 81 -10.32 16.37 8.23
N ALA A 82 -11.02 15.50 8.96
CA ALA A 82 -11.89 15.90 10.06
C ALA A 82 -11.17 16.67 11.18
N CYS A 83 -9.91 16.32 11.49
CA CYS A 83 -9.10 17.08 12.44
C CYS A 83 -8.77 18.49 11.92
N PHE A 84 -8.43 18.61 10.64
CA PHE A 84 -8.09 19.89 10.03
C PHE A 84 -9.31 20.79 9.85
N ASP A 85 -10.48 20.24 9.50
CA ASP A 85 -11.72 21.01 9.42
C ASP A 85 -12.13 21.56 10.78
N ALA A 86 -12.03 20.75 11.84
CA ALA A 86 -12.29 21.20 13.20
C ALA A 86 -11.28 22.28 13.66
N LEU A 87 -10.01 22.14 13.27
CA LEU A 87 -8.99 23.16 13.53
C LEU A 87 -9.28 24.46 12.75
N ALA A 88 -9.73 24.36 11.50
CA ALA A 88 -10.08 25.52 10.68
C ALA A 88 -11.24 26.31 11.30
N ALA A 89 -12.23 25.65 11.90
CA ALA A 89 -13.32 26.29 12.62
C ALA A 89 -12.85 27.09 13.86
N ILE A 90 -11.71 26.70 14.48
CA ILE A 90 -11.09 27.43 15.60
C ILE A 90 -10.26 28.62 15.09
N VAL A 91 -9.42 28.39 14.08
CA VAL A 91 -8.41 29.36 13.60
C VAL A 91 -9.01 30.41 12.67
N ASN A 92 -10.10 30.09 11.97
CA ASN A 92 -10.79 31.01 11.07
C ASN A 92 -12.33 30.85 11.19
N PRO A 93 -12.95 31.42 12.25
CA PRO A 93 -14.37 31.25 12.53
C PRO A 93 -15.29 31.83 11.44
N SER A 94 -14.76 32.63 10.51
CA SER A 94 -15.49 33.16 9.34
C SER A 94 -15.84 32.09 8.30
N VAL A 95 -15.20 30.92 8.31
CA VAL A 95 -15.43 29.84 7.31
C VAL A 95 -16.50 28.85 7.79
N ALA A 96 -17.01 28.99 9.02
CA ALA A 96 -17.98 28.07 9.62
C ALA A 96 -19.41 28.18 9.05
N VAL A 97 -19.66 28.99 8.01
CA VAL A 97 -21.00 29.15 7.42
C VAL A 97 -20.89 29.18 5.90
N SER A 98 -20.99 28.02 5.26
CA SER A 98 -21.45 27.89 3.86
C SER A 98 -21.94 26.45 3.63
N THR A 99 -22.90 26.01 4.45
CA THR A 99 -23.89 25.03 4.02
C THR A 99 -25.23 25.76 4.06
N GLU A 100 -25.79 26.03 2.89
CA GLU A 100 -27.14 26.58 2.70
C GLU A 100 -28.16 25.52 3.15
N ASP A 101 -28.38 25.41 4.45
CA ASP A 101 -29.67 24.94 4.96
C ASP A 101 -29.84 25.48 6.39
N GLY A 102 -30.89 26.27 6.57
CA GLY A 102 -31.21 27.03 7.79
C GLY A 102 -31.71 26.14 8.94
N GLY A 103 -30.96 25.10 9.28
CA GLY A 103 -31.15 24.32 10.50
C GLY A 103 -30.28 24.90 11.61
N THR A 104 -30.88 25.31 12.73
CA THR A 104 -30.16 25.66 13.95
C THR A 104 -29.62 24.38 14.59
N GLU A 105 -28.60 23.77 13.99
CA GLU A 105 -27.89 22.67 14.63
C GLU A 105 -27.02 23.23 15.75
N MET A 106 -27.08 22.58 16.91
CA MET A 106 -26.27 22.88 18.09
C MET A 106 -24.81 23.04 17.67
N GLN A 107 -24.32 24.27 17.67
CA GLN A 107 -22.94 24.60 17.34
C GLN A 107 -22.06 23.95 18.42
N THR A 108 -21.59 22.74 18.15
CA THR A 108 -20.67 22.02 19.02
C THR A 108 -19.44 22.91 19.20
N ASP A 109 -18.96 23.08 20.44
CA ASP A 109 -17.76 23.87 20.72
C ASP A 109 -16.64 23.40 19.76
N PRO A 110 -16.10 24.28 18.89
CA PRO A 110 -15.08 23.92 17.92
C PRO A 110 -13.87 23.20 18.55
N VAL A 111 -13.55 23.55 19.81
CA VAL A 111 -12.49 22.87 20.58
C VAL A 111 -12.88 21.44 20.94
N GLN A 112 -14.13 21.21 21.34
CA GLN A 112 -14.66 19.87 21.64
C GLN A 112 -14.71 19.01 20.37
N ALA A 113 -15.11 19.58 19.23
CA ALA A 113 -15.11 18.90 17.94
C ALA A 113 -13.69 18.50 17.51
N PHE A 114 -12.71 19.38 17.68
CA PHE A 114 -11.30 19.09 17.40
C PHE A 114 -10.76 17.96 18.29
N MET A 115 -11.05 17.99 19.59
CA MET A 115 -10.58 16.95 20.51
C MET A 115 -11.17 15.58 20.18
N ALA A 116 -12.45 15.51 19.78
CA ALA A 116 -13.10 14.27 19.37
C ALA A 116 -12.52 13.73 18.04
N ALA A 117 -12.24 14.60 17.06
CA ALA A 117 -11.58 14.19 15.82
C ALA A 117 -10.16 13.67 16.06
N LEU A 118 -9.41 14.34 16.94
CA LEU A 118 -8.04 13.95 17.32
C LEU A 118 -8.00 12.59 18.02
N GLU A 119 -9.01 12.28 18.85
CA GLU A 119 -9.13 10.96 19.49
C GLU A 119 -9.39 9.86 18.46
N LYS A 120 -10.30 10.08 17.49
CA LYS A 120 -10.54 9.15 16.38
C LYS A 120 -9.28 8.89 15.55
N LEU A 121 -8.54 9.94 15.20
CA LEU A 121 -7.29 9.80 14.46
C LEU A 121 -6.23 9.01 15.26
N ARG A 122 -6.16 9.22 16.58
CA ARG A 122 -5.26 8.45 17.46
C ARG A 122 -5.64 6.98 17.55
N ALA A 123 -6.93 6.65 17.57
CA ALA A 123 -7.39 5.25 17.59
C ALA A 123 -6.98 4.48 16.32
N LEU A 124 -6.93 5.16 15.17
CA LEU A 124 -6.47 4.56 13.91
C LEU A 124 -4.95 4.32 13.86
N LYS A 125 -4.17 4.95 14.75
CA LYS A 125 -2.72 4.73 14.88
C LYS A 125 -2.40 3.37 15.52
N SER A 126 -3.29 2.84 16.37
CA SER A 126 -3.10 1.56 17.08
C SER A 126 -3.59 0.33 16.32
N GLY A 127 -4.35 0.50 15.23
CA GLY A 127 -4.96 -0.60 14.47
C GLY A 127 -4.17 -1.10 13.26
N GLY A 128 -2.91 -0.69 13.11
CA GLY A 128 -2.06 -1.06 11.96
C GLY A 128 -1.17 -2.27 12.25
N ASP A 129 -1.75 -3.40 12.68
CA ASP A 129 -1.08 -4.70 12.67
C ASP A 129 -1.74 -5.58 11.60
N ALA A 130 -1.06 -5.71 10.46
CA ALA A 130 -1.02 -6.81 9.49
C ALA A 130 -0.58 -6.27 8.12
#